data_AF-B2TN32-F1
#
_entry.id   AF-B2TN32-F1
#
_cell.length_a   1.000
_cell.length_b   1.000
_cell.length_c   1.000
_cell.angle_alpha   90.00
_cell.angle_beta   90.00
_cell.angle_gamma   90.00
#
_symmetry.space_group_name_H-M   'P 1'
#
loop_
_entity.id
_entity.type
_entity.pdbx_description
1 polymer ?
#
loop_
_entity_poly.entity_id
_entity_poly.type
_entity_poly.pdbx_seq_one_letter_code
_entity_poly.pdbx_strand_id
1 'polypeptide(L)'
;MNLKEVNLREIYKKWKNDLGEFRCFFRSTSFVSLQTYENFILDDYKNESKKEIITKIINEYNDKDFIIVDLPLDEILDLSLELNNNYFIKPILNINLLFHPFGIVGSRKNISKLVNTGIKLNEVKSKKYIMLIPYDRYNEELDVKKIYDKLNNQYAVAEDDLPSTDILKRLGYNRIVVFTKDNVKEDLMNYIDYFKNEINVKIVRMEK
;
A
#
# COMPACT_ATOMS: atom_id res chain seq x y z
N MET A 1 13.20 19.11 -6.42
CA MET A 1 13.65 18.91 -5.02
C MET A 1 14.50 17.65 -5.00
N ASN A 2 15.67 17.67 -4.36
CA ASN A 2 16.50 16.47 -4.21
C ASN A 2 15.97 15.59 -3.07
N LEU A 3 16.14 14.27 -3.17
CA LEU A 3 15.71 13.33 -2.13
C LEU A 3 16.31 13.66 -0.75
N LYS A 4 17.59 14.05 -0.67
CA LYS A 4 18.25 14.38 0.61
C LYS A 4 17.80 15.70 1.24
N GLU A 5 17.11 16.56 0.48
CA GLU A 5 16.47 17.77 1.01
C GLU A 5 15.12 17.47 1.66
N VAL A 6 14.55 16.29 1.40
CA VAL A 6 13.25 15.88 1.94
C VAL A 6 13.37 15.55 3.41
N ASN A 7 12.50 16.13 4.22
CA ASN A 7 12.31 15.69 5.60
C ASN A 7 11.49 14.38 5.64
N LEU A 8 12.15 13.25 5.39
CA LEU A 8 11.51 11.92 5.36
C LEU A 8 10.77 11.57 6.65
N ARG A 9 11.20 12.11 7.80
CA ARG A 9 10.52 11.92 9.09
C ARG A 9 9.13 12.56 9.10
N GLU A 10 8.99 13.76 8.54
CA GLU A 10 7.69 14.43 8.45
C GLU A 10 6.78 13.74 7.43
N ILE A 11 7.33 13.28 6.29
CA ILE A 11 6.58 12.48 5.33
C ILE A 11 6.05 11.20 5.99
N TYR A 12 6.93 10.46 6.68
CA TYR A 12 6.57 9.28 7.46
C TYR A 12 5.44 9.56 8.46
N LYS A 13 5.52 10.68 9.20
CA LYS A 13 4.48 11.06 10.17
C LYS A 13 3.15 11.34 9.48
N LYS A 14 3.12 12.04 8.36
CA LYS A 14 1.87 12.31 7.61
C LYS A 14 1.14 11.02 7.24
N TRP A 15 1.88 10.01 6.80
CA TRP A 15 1.31 8.69 6.52
C TRP A 15 0.84 7.97 7.78
N LYS A 16 1.67 7.95 8.83
CA LYS A 16 1.42 7.13 10.04
C LYS A 16 0.42 7.73 11.03
N ASN A 17 0.28 9.05 11.06
CA ASN A 17 -0.61 9.74 11.99
C ASN A 17 -2.07 9.42 11.67
N ASP A 18 -2.92 9.40 12.69
CA ASP A 18 -4.37 9.16 12.59
C ASP A 18 -4.76 7.79 12.00
N LEU A 19 -3.87 6.78 12.09
CA LEU A 19 -4.19 5.39 11.75
C LEU A 19 -4.94 4.63 12.87
N GLY A 20 -5.07 5.23 14.06
CA GLY A 20 -5.72 4.61 15.20
C GLY A 20 -5.17 3.21 15.52
N GLU A 21 -6.08 2.24 15.67
CA GLU A 21 -5.78 0.83 15.95
C GLU A 21 -5.00 0.14 14.82
N PHE A 22 -5.01 0.69 13.59
CA PHE A 22 -4.30 0.12 12.45
C PHE A 22 -2.84 0.57 12.34
N ARG A 23 -2.35 1.38 13.30
CA ARG A 23 -0.98 1.93 13.27
C ARG A 23 0.10 0.84 13.24
N CYS A 24 -0.16 -0.35 13.76
CA CYS A 24 0.78 -1.48 13.77
C CYS A 24 0.98 -2.10 12.37
N PHE A 25 0.01 -1.97 11.46
CA PHE A 25 0.10 -2.52 10.09
C PHE A 25 0.76 -1.56 9.10
N PHE A 26 1.10 -0.35 9.52
CA PHE A 26 1.91 0.56 8.72
C PHE A 26 3.38 0.11 8.69
N ARG A 27 3.98 0.01 7.51
CA ARG A 27 5.37 -0.43 7.36
C ARG A 27 6.32 0.74 7.11
N SER A 28 7.36 0.86 7.96
CA SER A 28 8.32 1.98 7.92
C SER A 28 9.48 1.76 6.96
N THR A 29 9.70 0.53 6.50
CA THR A 29 10.89 0.06 5.76
C THR A 29 11.20 0.92 4.55
N SER A 30 10.16 1.33 3.82
CA SER A 30 10.28 2.23 2.67
C SER A 30 10.89 3.59 3.05
N PHE A 31 10.54 4.17 4.20
CA PHE A 31 11.06 5.47 4.62
C PHE A 31 12.47 5.38 5.22
N VAL A 32 12.75 4.27 5.93
CA VAL A 32 14.06 4.05 6.56
C VAL A 32 15.13 3.80 5.49
N SER A 33 14.84 2.97 4.50
CA SER A 33 15.78 2.67 3.39
C SER A 33 16.15 3.92 2.56
N LEU A 34 15.25 4.90 2.46
CA LEU A 34 15.54 6.17 1.75
C LEU A 34 16.57 7.06 2.46
N GLN A 35 16.81 6.86 3.75
CA GLN A 35 17.82 7.63 4.49
C GLN A 35 19.24 7.35 3.97
N THR A 36 19.50 6.13 3.49
CA THR A 36 20.79 5.71 2.93
C THR A 36 20.80 5.60 1.40
N TYR A 37 19.64 5.74 0.75
CA TYR A 37 19.53 5.74 -0.72
C TYR A 37 20.33 6.89 -1.36
N GLU A 38 20.80 6.69 -2.58
CA GLU A 38 21.54 7.70 -3.36
C GLU A 38 20.72 8.99 -3.51
N ASN A 39 21.38 10.15 -3.48
CA ASN A 39 20.67 11.41 -3.73
C ASN A 39 20.32 11.53 -5.22
N PHE A 40 19.09 11.93 -5.54
CA PHE A 40 18.66 12.24 -6.90
C PHE A 40 17.54 13.29 -6.88
N ILE A 41 17.30 13.93 -8.03
CA ILE A 41 16.21 14.88 -8.21
C ILE A 41 14.91 14.10 -8.33
N LEU A 42 13.95 14.37 -7.43
CA LEU A 42 12.63 13.75 -7.52
C LEU A 42 11.90 14.23 -8.78
N ASP A 43 11.20 13.30 -9.42
CA ASP A 43 10.35 13.60 -10.57
C ASP A 43 9.17 14.46 -10.15
N ASP A 44 8.66 15.26 -11.10
CA ASP A 44 7.42 15.99 -10.93
C ASP A 44 6.26 15.02 -10.79
N TYR A 45 5.53 15.16 -9.68
CA TYR A 45 4.40 14.29 -9.37
C TYR A 45 3.08 14.88 -9.88
N LYS A 46 2.45 14.14 -10.79
CA LYS A 46 1.04 14.29 -11.17
C LYS A 46 0.27 13.11 -10.59
N ASN A 47 -0.86 13.38 -9.94
CA ASN A 47 -1.77 12.33 -9.53
C ASN A 47 -2.48 11.79 -10.79
N GLU A 48 -2.32 10.51 -11.07
CA GLU A 48 -2.89 9.80 -12.23
C GLU A 48 -3.95 8.78 -11.80
N SER A 49 -4.57 8.99 -10.63
CA SER A 49 -5.61 8.11 -10.11
C SER A 49 -6.73 7.89 -11.12
N LYS A 50 -7.01 6.63 -11.45
CA LYS A 50 -8.09 6.26 -12.37
C LYS A 50 -9.45 6.44 -11.68
N LYS A 51 -10.27 7.37 -12.18
CA LYS A 51 -11.61 7.70 -11.63
C LYS A 51 -12.51 6.47 -11.50
N GLU A 52 -12.41 5.53 -12.43
CA GLU A 52 -13.19 4.29 -12.42
C GLU A 52 -12.85 3.40 -11.22
N ILE A 53 -11.57 3.24 -10.90
CA ILE A 53 -11.10 2.48 -9.72
C ILE A 53 -11.61 3.15 -8.44
N ILE A 54 -11.47 4.47 -8.32
CA ILE A 54 -11.98 5.24 -7.18
C ILE A 54 -13.48 5.05 -7.02
N THR A 55 -14.24 5.21 -8.11
CA THR A 55 -15.70 5.06 -8.10
C THR A 55 -16.11 3.67 -7.65
N LYS A 56 -15.40 2.63 -8.13
CA LYS A 56 -15.66 1.25 -7.71
C LYS A 56 -15.38 1.03 -6.23
N ILE A 57 -14.26 1.54 -5.71
CA ILE A 57 -13.92 1.46 -4.28
C ILE A 57 -14.97 2.17 -3.44
N ILE A 58 -15.37 3.38 -3.82
CA ILE A 58 -16.35 4.19 -3.08
C ILE A 58 -17.76 3.57 -3.11
N ASN A 59 -18.20 3.04 -4.25
CA ASN A 59 -19.51 2.39 -4.37
C ASN A 59 -19.62 1.11 -3.53
N GLU A 60 -18.51 0.41 -3.35
CA GLU A 60 -18.42 -0.80 -2.52
C GLU A 60 -18.14 -0.48 -1.05
N TYR A 61 -17.74 0.75 -0.72
CA TYR A 61 -17.33 1.10 0.62
C TYR A 61 -18.49 0.96 1.62
N ASN A 62 -18.28 0.13 2.65
CA ASN A 62 -19.17 0.00 3.79
C ASN A 62 -18.37 0.13 5.09
N ASP A 63 -18.93 0.78 6.11
CA ASP A 63 -18.24 0.95 7.39
C ASP A 63 -17.98 -0.39 8.13
N LYS A 64 -18.67 -1.47 7.74
CA LYS A 64 -18.44 -2.83 8.26
C LYS A 64 -17.46 -3.65 7.40
N ASP A 65 -16.98 -3.10 6.29
CA ASP A 65 -16.03 -3.76 5.40
C ASP A 65 -14.60 -3.30 5.69
N PHE A 66 -13.70 -4.25 5.88
CA PHE A 66 -12.27 -3.99 5.87
C PHE A 66 -11.77 -4.09 4.43
N ILE A 67 -11.30 -2.98 3.87
CA ILE A 67 -10.91 -2.92 2.47
C ILE A 67 -9.40 -3.04 2.31
N ILE A 68 -8.98 -3.97 1.45
CA ILE A 68 -7.60 -4.17 1.01
C ILE A 68 -7.53 -3.85 -0.49
N VAL A 69 -6.56 -3.04 -0.89
CA VAL A 69 -6.25 -2.76 -2.30
C VAL A 69 -4.86 -3.32 -2.61
N ASP A 70 -4.85 -4.30 -3.50
CA ASP A 70 -3.71 -5.06 -4.00
C ASP A 70 -3.48 -4.70 -5.48
N LEU A 71 -3.01 -3.47 -5.73
CA LEU A 71 -2.76 -2.91 -7.06
C LEU A 71 -1.28 -2.44 -7.16
N PRO A 72 -0.75 -2.17 -8.37
CA PRO A 72 0.64 -1.72 -8.52
C PRO A 72 0.98 -0.53 -7.63
N LEU A 73 2.23 -0.46 -7.14
CA LEU A 73 2.69 0.58 -6.20
C LEU A 73 2.34 1.99 -6.67
N ASP A 74 2.55 2.28 -7.95
CA ASP A 74 2.23 3.59 -8.50
C ASP A 74 0.72 3.91 -8.41
N GLU A 75 -0.15 2.93 -8.65
CA GLU A 75 -1.60 3.11 -8.61
C GLU A 75 -2.10 3.32 -7.18
N ILE A 76 -1.64 2.51 -6.22
CA ILE A 76 -2.07 2.66 -4.83
C ILE A 76 -1.64 4.00 -4.22
N LEU A 77 -0.49 4.55 -4.63
CA LEU A 77 -0.03 5.86 -4.16
C LEU A 77 -0.91 6.99 -4.70
N ASP A 78 -1.39 6.89 -5.93
CA ASP A 78 -2.36 7.86 -6.47
C ASP A 78 -3.73 7.74 -5.81
N LEU A 79 -4.23 6.51 -5.67
CA LEU A 79 -5.49 6.23 -4.99
C LEU A 79 -5.44 6.75 -3.54
N SER A 80 -4.32 6.56 -2.85
CA SER A 80 -4.18 7.02 -1.47
C SER A 80 -4.39 8.52 -1.31
N LEU A 81 -3.91 9.33 -2.27
CA LEU A 81 -4.04 10.77 -2.21
C LEU A 81 -5.48 11.18 -2.42
N GLU A 82 -6.12 10.60 -3.43
CA GLU A 82 -7.51 10.91 -3.78
C GLU A 82 -8.46 10.49 -2.64
N LEU A 83 -8.34 9.25 -2.17
CA LEU A 83 -9.18 8.70 -1.10
C LEU A 83 -8.99 9.48 0.20
N ASN A 84 -7.76 9.91 0.50
CA ASN A 84 -7.48 10.73 1.67
C ASN A 84 -8.08 12.14 1.55
N ASN A 85 -7.72 12.86 0.49
CA ASN A 85 -7.99 14.29 0.39
C ASN A 85 -9.45 14.58 0.05
N ASN A 86 -10.10 13.73 -0.76
CA ASN A 86 -11.45 14.00 -1.28
C ASN A 86 -12.54 13.16 -0.60
N TYR A 87 -12.19 12.00 -0.02
CA TYR A 87 -13.16 11.09 0.59
C TYR A 87 -12.95 10.88 2.09
N PHE A 88 -11.94 11.53 2.69
CA PHE A 88 -11.59 11.40 4.11
C PHE A 88 -11.35 9.94 4.53
N ILE A 89 -10.83 9.09 3.64
CA ILE A 89 -10.46 7.70 3.95
C ILE A 89 -8.96 7.68 4.21
N LYS A 90 -8.54 7.23 5.41
CA LYS A 90 -7.13 7.20 5.78
C LYS A 90 -6.45 5.96 5.16
N PRO A 91 -5.41 6.14 4.31
CA PRO A 91 -4.68 5.02 3.75
C PRO A 91 -3.71 4.42 4.77
N ILE A 92 -3.79 3.10 4.99
CA ILE A 92 -2.81 2.31 5.72
C ILE A 92 -1.80 1.78 4.70
N LEU A 93 -0.63 2.40 4.59
CA LEU A 93 0.44 1.90 3.72
C LEU A 93 1.10 0.67 4.34
N ASN A 94 0.77 -0.50 3.79
CA ASN A 94 1.41 -1.77 4.12
C ASN A 94 2.44 -2.12 3.02
N ILE A 95 3.48 -1.30 2.97
CA ILE A 95 4.55 -1.38 1.97
C ILE A 95 5.85 -1.75 2.68
N ASN A 96 6.15 -3.06 2.75
CA ASN A 96 7.38 -3.56 3.37
C ASN A 96 8.61 -3.51 2.43
N LEU A 97 8.54 -2.70 1.39
CA LEU A 97 9.60 -2.54 0.42
C LEU A 97 10.85 -1.89 1.04
N LEU A 98 12.01 -2.47 0.76
CA LEU A 98 13.32 -1.87 0.99
C LEU A 98 13.82 -1.25 -0.32
N PHE A 99 13.81 0.08 -0.43
CA PHE A 99 14.35 0.74 -1.62
C PHE A 99 15.87 0.58 -1.68
N HIS A 100 16.37 0.10 -2.81
CA HIS A 100 17.80 -0.03 -3.08
C HIS A 100 18.10 0.28 -4.56
N PRO A 101 19.23 0.95 -4.91
CA PRO A 101 19.55 1.28 -6.31
C PRO A 101 19.63 0.06 -7.22
N PHE A 102 20.01 -1.09 -6.66
CA PHE A 102 20.08 -2.38 -7.36
C PHE A 102 18.89 -3.31 -7.07
N GLY A 103 17.85 -2.82 -6.40
CA GLY A 103 16.66 -3.62 -6.09
C GLY A 103 15.93 -4.11 -7.34
N ILE A 104 15.31 -5.28 -7.25
CA ILE A 104 14.39 -5.81 -8.26
C ILE A 104 13.07 -5.01 -8.25
N VAL A 105 12.56 -4.71 -7.05
CA VAL A 105 11.30 -3.98 -6.85
C VAL A 105 11.60 -2.58 -6.32
N GLY A 106 10.78 -1.61 -6.74
CA GLY A 106 10.95 -0.22 -6.37
C GLY A 106 11.92 0.51 -7.29
N SER A 107 11.45 1.61 -7.85
CA SER A 107 12.18 2.48 -8.76
C SER A 107 12.28 3.89 -8.20
N ARG A 108 13.17 4.72 -8.78
CA ARG A 108 13.23 6.16 -8.48
C ARG A 108 11.87 6.84 -8.70
N LYS A 109 11.10 6.43 -9.72
CA LYS A 109 9.73 6.90 -9.94
C LYS A 109 8.82 6.59 -8.76
N ASN A 110 8.86 5.37 -8.22
CA ASN A 110 8.05 5.01 -7.05
C ASN A 110 8.46 5.84 -5.82
N ILE A 111 9.75 6.12 -5.63
CA ILE A 111 10.27 6.96 -4.55
C ILE A 111 9.75 8.40 -4.70
N SER A 112 9.89 8.99 -5.90
CA SER A 112 9.36 10.31 -6.24
C SER A 112 7.87 10.39 -5.90
N LYS A 113 7.11 9.36 -6.27
CA LYS A 113 5.67 9.29 -6.03
C LYS A 113 5.34 9.17 -4.54
N LEU A 114 5.98 8.26 -3.81
CA LEU A 114 5.77 8.08 -2.36
C LEU A 114 6.01 9.37 -1.57
N VAL A 115 7.11 10.06 -1.89
CA VAL A 115 7.47 11.32 -1.23
C VAL A 115 6.47 12.42 -1.59
N ASN A 116 6.20 12.64 -2.88
CA ASN A 116 5.33 13.71 -3.32
C ASN A 116 3.88 13.50 -2.87
N THR A 117 3.37 12.27 -2.88
CA THR A 117 2.07 11.94 -2.30
C THR A 117 2.07 12.30 -0.82
N GLY A 118 3.08 11.87 -0.06
CA GLY A 118 3.17 12.19 1.36
C GLY A 118 3.23 13.69 1.66
N ILE A 119 3.86 14.49 0.80
CA ILE A 119 3.86 15.96 0.91
C ILE A 119 2.44 16.52 0.76
N LYS A 120 1.69 16.01 -0.22
CA LYS A 120 0.35 16.49 -0.61
C LYS A 120 -0.81 15.90 0.20
N LEU A 121 -0.56 14.91 1.06
CA LEU A 121 -1.58 14.36 1.95
C LEU A 121 -2.09 15.40 2.94
N ASN A 122 -3.41 15.46 3.07
CA ASN A 122 -4.08 16.23 4.10
C ASN A 122 -4.00 15.51 5.45
N GLU A 123 -3.94 16.31 6.52
CA GLU A 123 -4.21 15.78 7.85
C GLU A 123 -5.71 15.54 7.99
N VAL A 124 -6.11 14.27 8.10
CA VAL A 124 -7.52 13.88 8.23
C VAL A 124 -7.69 13.04 9.49
N LYS A 125 -8.68 13.41 10.31
CA LYS A 125 -9.17 12.57 11.40
C LYS A 125 -10.29 11.70 10.87
N SER A 126 -9.98 10.45 10.55
CA SER A 126 -10.93 9.52 9.94
C SER A 126 -11.21 8.31 10.83
N LYS A 127 -12.39 7.73 10.67
CA LYS A 127 -12.72 6.37 11.12
C LYS A 127 -12.79 5.37 9.95
N LYS A 128 -12.51 5.85 8.75
CA LYS A 128 -12.54 5.10 7.49
C LYS A 128 -11.12 4.79 7.09
N TYR A 129 -10.83 3.52 6.84
CA TYR A 129 -9.49 3.06 6.56
C TYR A 129 -9.49 2.16 5.34
N ILE A 130 -8.39 2.23 4.58
CA ILE A 130 -8.13 1.31 3.48
C ILE A 130 -6.69 0.86 3.54
N MET A 131 -6.46 -0.45 3.50
CA MET A 131 -5.11 -0.99 3.49
C MET A 131 -4.61 -1.09 2.05
N LEU A 132 -3.42 -0.57 1.81
CA LEU A 132 -2.80 -0.53 0.49
C LEU A 132 -1.56 -1.41 0.48
N ILE A 133 -1.58 -2.43 -0.36
CA ILE A 133 -0.51 -3.42 -0.53
C ILE A 133 -0.06 -3.38 -2.00
N PRO A 134 1.24 -3.25 -2.31
CA PRO A 134 1.69 -3.23 -3.69
C PRO A 134 1.56 -4.61 -4.34
N TYR A 135 0.88 -4.68 -5.48
CA TYR A 135 0.78 -5.90 -6.29
C TYR A 135 2.13 -6.33 -6.86
N ASP A 136 3.05 -5.39 -7.09
CA ASP A 136 4.36 -5.60 -7.67
C ASP A 136 5.45 -5.99 -6.64
N ARG A 137 5.06 -6.34 -5.40
CA ARG A 137 5.97 -6.72 -4.29
C ARG A 137 6.84 -7.95 -4.57
N TYR A 138 6.40 -8.84 -5.44
CA TYR A 138 7.21 -9.92 -6.01
C TYR A 138 6.66 -10.37 -7.36
N ASN A 139 7.51 -10.96 -8.20
CA ASN A 139 7.16 -11.57 -9.47
C ASN A 139 7.49 -13.08 -9.42
N GLU A 140 6.46 -13.92 -9.49
CA GLU A 140 6.56 -15.39 -9.45
C GLU A 140 7.26 -15.97 -10.69
N GLU A 141 7.20 -15.27 -11.81
CA GLU A 141 7.81 -15.68 -13.08
C GLU A 141 9.29 -15.31 -13.16
N LEU A 142 9.80 -14.55 -12.19
CA LEU A 142 11.17 -14.06 -12.21
C LEU A 142 12.16 -15.15 -11.81
N ASP A 143 12.97 -15.61 -12.77
CA ASP A 143 14.10 -16.49 -12.48
C ASP A 143 15.26 -15.69 -11.88
N VAL A 144 15.25 -15.56 -10.55
CA VAL A 144 16.29 -14.83 -9.79
C VAL A 144 17.70 -15.36 -10.03
N LYS A 145 17.87 -16.63 -10.47
CA LYS A 145 19.19 -17.18 -10.79
C LYS A 145 19.79 -16.58 -12.07
N LYS A 146 18.98 -15.91 -12.89
CA LYS A 146 19.44 -15.23 -14.12
C LYS A 146 19.77 -13.75 -13.93
N ILE A 147 19.62 -13.23 -12.71
CA ILE A 147 19.81 -11.81 -12.41
C ILE A 147 20.97 -11.66 -11.43
N TYR A 148 22.16 -11.42 -11.97
CA TYR A 148 23.41 -11.45 -11.22
C TYR A 148 23.83 -10.08 -10.65
N ASP A 149 23.24 -8.99 -11.14
CA ASP A 149 23.59 -7.60 -10.80
C ASP A 149 22.50 -6.89 -9.97
N LYS A 150 21.51 -7.64 -9.46
CA LYS A 150 20.41 -7.10 -8.66
C LYS A 150 20.35 -7.69 -7.26
N LEU A 151 19.94 -6.86 -6.32
CA LEU A 151 19.53 -7.26 -4.99
C LEU A 151 18.09 -7.75 -5.05
N ASN A 152 17.86 -9.01 -4.66
CA ASN A 152 16.51 -9.52 -4.49
C ASN A 152 15.86 -8.93 -3.21
N ASN A 153 15.18 -7.80 -3.37
CA ASN A 153 14.42 -7.10 -2.33
C ASN A 153 12.90 -7.32 -2.44
N GLN A 154 12.49 -8.37 -3.15
CA GLN A 154 11.10 -8.81 -3.20
C GLN A 154 10.65 -9.28 -1.82
N TYR A 155 9.35 -9.18 -1.54
CA TYR A 155 8.79 -9.59 -0.25
C TYR A 155 7.36 -10.09 -0.40
N ALA A 156 6.97 -11.03 0.45
CA ALA A 156 5.59 -11.48 0.63
C ALA A 156 5.00 -10.85 1.90
N VAL A 157 3.68 -10.73 1.96
CA VAL A 157 2.98 -10.43 3.22
C VAL A 157 2.87 -11.72 4.05
N ALA A 158 3.10 -11.59 5.35
CA ALA A 158 2.96 -12.64 6.34
C ALA A 158 1.75 -12.37 7.26
N GLU A 159 1.46 -13.31 8.15
CA GLU A 159 0.36 -13.19 9.12
C GLU A 159 0.44 -11.89 9.94
N ASP A 160 1.63 -11.54 10.42
CA ASP A 160 1.87 -10.33 11.22
C ASP A 160 1.80 -9.01 10.40
N ASP A 161 1.67 -9.10 9.07
CA ASP A 161 1.44 -7.95 8.20
C ASP A 161 -0.04 -7.58 8.12
N LEU A 162 -0.96 -8.48 8.47
CA LEU A 162 -2.40 -8.30 8.23
C LEU A 162 -3.22 -8.46 9.53
N PRO A 163 -4.38 -7.80 9.65
CA PRO A 163 -5.20 -7.94 10.86
C PRO A 163 -5.85 -9.33 10.92
N SER A 164 -5.78 -9.97 12.09
CA SER A 164 -6.53 -11.22 12.33
C SER A 164 -8.05 -10.98 12.33
N THR A 165 -8.83 -12.04 12.15
CA THR A 165 -10.30 -11.98 12.26
C THR A 165 -10.77 -11.46 13.61
N ASP A 166 -10.08 -11.80 14.70
CA ASP A 166 -10.41 -11.29 16.03
C ASP A 166 -10.23 -9.78 16.13
N ILE A 167 -9.14 -9.24 15.56
CA ILE A 167 -8.93 -7.79 15.49
C ILE A 167 -10.03 -7.15 14.65
N LEU A 168 -10.33 -7.70 13.48
CA LEU A 168 -11.37 -7.17 12.59
C LEU A 168 -12.75 -7.16 13.25
N LYS A 169 -13.17 -8.28 13.87
CA LYS A 169 -14.45 -8.41 14.59
C LYS A 169 -14.53 -7.43 15.76
N ARG A 170 -13.46 -7.30 16.55
CA ARG A 170 -13.39 -6.35 17.67
C ARG A 170 -13.54 -4.90 17.21
N LEU A 171 -13.03 -4.58 16.03
CA LEU A 171 -13.15 -3.27 15.41
C LEU A 171 -14.47 -3.06 14.65
N GLY A 172 -15.36 -4.07 14.63
CA GLY A 172 -16.70 -3.99 14.03
C GLY A 172 -16.75 -4.37 12.55
N TYR A 173 -15.66 -4.87 11.97
CA TYR A 173 -15.64 -5.37 10.60
C TYR A 173 -16.19 -6.79 10.53
N ASN A 174 -17.06 -7.05 9.56
CA ASN A 174 -17.70 -8.36 9.36
C ASN A 174 -17.43 -8.97 7.98
N ARG A 175 -16.75 -8.23 7.11
CA ARG A 175 -16.38 -8.65 5.76
C ARG A 175 -15.06 -8.00 5.36
N ILE A 176 -14.28 -8.72 4.57
CA ILE A 176 -13.09 -8.20 3.88
C ILE A 176 -13.45 -8.01 2.41
N VAL A 177 -13.10 -6.85 1.84
CA VAL A 177 -13.24 -6.59 0.41
C VAL A 177 -11.85 -6.37 -0.17
N VAL A 178 -11.44 -7.24 -1.10
CA VAL A 178 -10.12 -7.18 -1.72
C VAL A 178 -10.27 -6.70 -3.15
N PHE A 179 -9.75 -5.50 -3.43
CA PHE A 179 -9.57 -5.00 -4.77
C PHE A 179 -8.21 -5.44 -5.28
N THR A 180 -8.19 -6.23 -6.35
CA THR A 180 -6.94 -6.73 -6.93
C THR A 180 -6.98 -6.55 -8.44
N LYS A 181 -5.87 -6.89 -9.09
CA LYS A 181 -5.75 -6.94 -10.55
C LYS A 181 -6.45 -8.19 -11.09
N ASP A 182 -5.77 -9.00 -11.91
CA ASP A 182 -6.32 -10.23 -12.48
C ASP A 182 -6.53 -11.31 -11.39
N ASN A 183 -5.45 -11.67 -10.69
CA ASN A 183 -5.44 -12.68 -9.63
C ASN A 183 -4.91 -12.10 -8.32
N VAL A 184 -5.51 -12.49 -7.20
CA VAL A 184 -4.93 -12.25 -5.87
C VAL A 184 -3.62 -13.02 -5.78
N LYS A 185 -2.55 -12.37 -5.31
CA LYS A 185 -1.26 -13.02 -5.08
C LYS A 185 -1.33 -14.10 -4.01
N GLU A 186 -0.53 -15.15 -4.17
CA GLU A 186 -0.54 -16.35 -3.31
C GLU A 186 -0.46 -16.00 -1.81
N ASP A 187 0.43 -15.10 -1.43
CA ASP A 187 0.61 -14.68 -0.02
C ASP A 187 -0.65 -14.03 0.59
N LEU A 188 -1.33 -13.16 -0.15
CA LEU A 188 -2.60 -12.55 0.29
C LEU A 188 -3.76 -13.56 0.21
N MET A 189 -3.71 -14.49 -0.75
CA MET A 189 -4.70 -15.55 -0.85
C MET A 189 -4.60 -16.52 0.34
N ASN A 190 -3.40 -16.82 0.82
CA ASN A 190 -3.17 -17.62 2.02
C ASN A 190 -3.84 -16.98 3.26
N TYR A 191 -3.72 -15.66 3.41
CA TYR A 191 -4.44 -14.91 4.44
C TYR A 191 -5.96 -15.02 4.29
N ILE A 192 -6.49 -14.86 3.06
CA ILE A 192 -7.93 -14.99 2.79
C ILE A 192 -8.44 -16.40 3.11
N ASP A 193 -7.71 -17.42 2.66
CA ASP A 193 -8.10 -18.82 2.83
C ASP A 193 -8.08 -19.27 4.29
N TYR A 194 -7.15 -18.74 5.07
CA TYR A 194 -7.08 -18.99 6.50
C TYR A 194 -8.35 -18.50 7.22
N PHE A 195 -8.93 -17.38 6.78
CA PHE A 195 -10.05 -16.73 7.46
C PHE A 195 -11.43 -16.87 6.79
N LYS A 196 -11.53 -17.53 5.63
CA LYS A 196 -12.77 -17.61 4.84
C LYS A 196 -13.98 -18.22 5.58
N ASN A 197 -13.73 -19.03 6.61
CA ASN A 197 -14.78 -19.65 7.42
C ASN A 197 -15.23 -18.77 8.60
N GLU A 198 -14.51 -17.68 8.87
CA GLU A 198 -14.72 -16.82 10.04
C GLU A 198 -15.21 -15.42 9.68
N ILE A 199 -14.88 -14.94 8.48
CA ILE A 199 -15.26 -13.64 7.97
C ILE A 199 -15.57 -13.76 6.48
N ASN A 200 -16.60 -13.04 6.02
CA ASN A 200 -16.94 -13.05 4.61
C ASN A 200 -15.83 -12.33 3.81
N VAL A 201 -15.45 -12.86 2.66
CA VAL A 201 -14.47 -12.22 1.77
C VAL A 201 -15.07 -12.04 0.38
N LYS A 202 -15.02 -10.80 -0.13
CA LYS A 202 -15.38 -10.45 -1.50
C LYS A 202 -14.13 -10.02 -2.26
N ILE A 203 -13.85 -10.68 -3.38
CA ILE A 203 -12.77 -10.29 -4.30
C ILE A 203 -13.38 -9.49 -5.44
N VAL A 204 -12.82 -8.31 -5.70
CA VAL A 204 -13.22 -7.41 -6.78
C VAL A 204 -12.02 -7.20 -7.70
N ARG A 205 -12.11 -7.76 -8.91
CA ARG A 205 -11.08 -7.58 -9.93
C ARG A 205 -11.20 -6.22 -10.62
N MET A 206 -10.09 -5.52 -10.77
CA MET A 206 -9.98 -4.29 -11.54
C MET A 206 -9.54 -4.64 -12.96
N GLU A 207 -10.32 -4.25 -13.96
CA GLU A 207 -9.95 -4.41 -15.37
C GLU A 207 -8.70 -3.57 -15.70
N LYS A 208 -7.92 -4.00 -16.70
CA LYS A 208 -6.62 -3.38 -17.06
C LYS A 208 -6.78 -1.97 -17.63
#